data_AF-A0A7W0QZD6-F1
#
_entry.id   AF-A0A7W0QZD6-F1
#
_cell.length_a   1.000
_cell.length_b   1.000
_cell.length_c   1.000
_cell.angle_alpha   90.00
_cell.angle_beta   90.00
_cell.angle_gamma   90.00
#
_symmetry.space_group_name_H-M   'P 1'
#
loop_
_entity.id
_entity.type
_entity.pdbx_description
1 polymer ?
#
loop_
_entity_poly.entity_id
_entity_poly.type
_entity_poly.pdbx_seq_one_letter_code
_entity_poly.pdbx_strand_id
1 'polypeptide(L)'
;MTAAEAVIDPWIPSDVSHREWAILAARFLQLTATMRRYLVQLTTLLAPRSVDVADGTLRQLARWLTDTTAVTTVADIGRSDIEDYKVWLAAQPGSKAPTLAKARSGNGCG
;
A
#
# COMPACT_ATOMS: atom_id res chain seq x y z
N MET A 1 -22.23 12.15 -29.04
CA MET A 1 -21.03 12.01 -28.21
C MET A 1 -21.36 11.07 -27.06
N THR A 2 -21.13 9.78 -27.24
CA THR A 2 -21.34 8.78 -26.18
C THR A 2 -20.02 8.64 -25.44
N ALA A 3 -19.92 9.22 -24.24
CA ALA A 3 -18.84 8.88 -23.33
C ALA A 3 -19.02 7.40 -22.99
N ALA A 4 -18.04 6.57 -23.37
CA ALA A 4 -17.96 5.20 -22.89
C ALA A 4 -17.95 5.27 -21.36
N GLU A 5 -19.04 4.82 -20.75
CA GLU A 5 -19.14 4.62 -19.32
C GLU A 5 -18.01 3.66 -18.96
N ALA A 6 -16.93 4.21 -18.38
CA ALA A 6 -15.82 3.40 -17.93
C ALA A 6 -16.40 2.41 -16.94
N VAL A 7 -16.38 1.12 -17.28
CA VAL A 7 -16.77 0.04 -16.38
C VAL A 7 -15.88 0.19 -15.15
N ILE A 8 -16.45 0.74 -14.08
CA ILE A 8 -15.74 0.94 -12.81
C ILE A 8 -15.72 -0.42 -12.15
N ASP A 9 -14.70 -1.23 -12.48
CA ASP A 9 -14.48 -2.49 -11.79
C ASP A 9 -14.23 -2.15 -10.31
N PRO A 10 -15.11 -2.59 -9.38
CA PRO A 10 -14.94 -2.26 -7.99
C PRO A 10 -13.69 -2.96 -7.47
N TRP A 11 -12.87 -2.24 -6.72
CA TRP A 11 -11.75 -2.87 -6.03
C TRP A 11 -12.28 -3.84 -4.97
N ILE A 12 -11.91 -5.12 -5.10
CA ILE A 12 -12.28 -6.19 -4.16
C ILE A 12 -10.98 -6.74 -3.54
N PRO A 13 -10.81 -6.67 -2.21
CA PRO A 13 -9.67 -7.27 -1.54
C PRO A 13 -9.60 -8.78 -1.78
N SER A 14 -8.41 -9.31 -2.05
CA SER A 14 -8.20 -10.77 -2.13
C SER A 14 -8.42 -11.47 -0.78
N ASP A 15 -8.66 -12.77 -0.79
CA ASP A 15 -8.78 -13.59 0.43
C ASP A 15 -7.55 -13.49 1.33
N VAL A 16 -6.36 -13.39 0.72
CA VAL A 16 -5.10 -13.20 1.45
C VAL A 16 -5.10 -11.85 2.17
N SER A 17 -5.48 -10.77 1.49
CA SER A 17 -5.62 -9.45 2.12
C SER A 17 -6.63 -9.50 3.26
N HIS A 18 -7.80 -10.11 3.03
CA HIS A 18 -8.85 -10.25 4.04
C HIS A 18 -8.33 -10.96 5.30
N ARG A 19 -7.67 -12.11 5.14
CA ARG A 19 -7.12 -12.90 6.25
C ARG A 19 -6.07 -12.14 7.03
N GLU A 20 -5.16 -11.45 6.36
CA GLU A 20 -4.10 -10.69 7.02
C GLU A 20 -4.66 -9.52 7.82
N TRP A 21 -5.63 -8.80 7.26
CA TRP A 21 -6.32 -7.75 8.00
C TRP A 21 -7.08 -8.29 9.21
N ALA A 22 -7.64 -9.49 9.14
CA ALA A 22 -8.29 -10.12 10.30
C ALA A 22 -7.27 -10.46 11.41
N ILE A 23 -6.09 -10.97 11.05
CA ILE A 23 -5.00 -11.25 12.00
C ILE A 23 -4.52 -9.98 12.69
N LEU A 24 -4.32 -8.89 11.92
CA LEU A 24 -3.91 -7.59 12.46
C LEU A 24 -5.00 -6.96 13.35
N ALA A 25 -6.26 -7.02 12.92
CA ALA A 25 -7.40 -6.46 13.66
C ALA A 25 -7.61 -7.11 15.02
N ALA A 26 -7.26 -8.40 15.17
CA ALA A 26 -7.37 -9.11 16.44
C ALA A 26 -6.51 -8.52 17.56
N ARG A 27 -5.44 -7.79 17.21
CA ARG A 27 -4.50 -7.19 18.17
C ARG A 27 -4.49 -5.67 18.14
N PHE A 28 -4.72 -5.07 16.97
CA PHE A 28 -4.58 -3.63 16.73
C PHE A 28 -5.80 -3.10 15.98
N LEU A 29 -6.97 -3.21 16.62
CA LEU A 29 -8.27 -2.86 16.04
C LEU A 29 -8.31 -1.42 15.52
N GLN A 30 -7.82 -0.46 16.30
CA GLN A 30 -7.91 0.96 15.95
C GLN A 30 -7.00 1.34 14.77
N LEU A 31 -5.76 0.86 14.77
CA LEU A 31 -4.83 0.99 13.65
C LEU A 31 -5.45 0.40 12.37
N THR A 32 -5.89 -0.86 12.45
CA THR A 32 -6.43 -1.61 11.32
C THR A 32 -7.71 -1.00 10.76
N ALA A 33 -8.65 -0.61 11.62
CA ALA A 33 -9.90 0.02 11.20
C ALA A 33 -9.64 1.33 10.45
N THR A 34 -8.68 2.13 10.91
CA THR A 34 -8.34 3.40 10.27
C THR A 34 -7.71 3.18 8.90
N MET A 35 -6.75 2.26 8.77
CA MET A 35 -6.12 1.94 7.48
C MET A 35 -7.12 1.35 6.48
N ARG A 36 -8.01 0.46 6.92
CA ARG A 36 -9.06 -0.11 6.05
C ARG A 36 -10.06 0.95 5.59
N ARG A 37 -10.45 1.88 6.47
CA ARG A 37 -11.30 3.02 6.10
C ARG A 37 -10.60 3.90 5.05
N TYR A 38 -9.28 4.08 5.17
CA TYR A 38 -8.50 4.82 4.19
C TYR A 38 -8.47 4.13 2.82
N LEU A 39 -8.34 2.79 2.77
CA LEU A 39 -8.44 2.04 1.50
C LEU A 39 -9.78 2.23 0.81
N VAL A 40 -10.90 2.22 1.55
CA VAL A 40 -12.23 2.52 1.01
C VAL A 40 -12.31 3.94 0.44
N GLN A 41 -11.64 4.91 1.05
CA GLN A 41 -11.59 6.26 0.48
C GLN A 41 -10.79 6.30 -0.83
N LEU A 42 -9.68 5.56 -0.90
CA LEU A 42 -8.83 5.50 -2.08
C LEU A 42 -9.55 4.92 -3.30
N THR A 43 -10.57 4.06 -3.14
CA THR A 43 -11.35 3.55 -4.28
C THR A 43 -12.12 4.63 -5.03
N THR A 44 -12.30 5.82 -4.43
CA THR A 44 -12.96 6.96 -5.09
C THR A 44 -11.99 7.83 -5.89
N LEU A 45 -10.68 7.67 -5.67
CA LEU A 45 -9.62 8.51 -6.23
C LEU A 45 -8.71 7.76 -7.20
N LEU A 46 -8.56 6.45 -7.01
CA LEU A 46 -7.55 5.63 -7.68
C LEU A 46 -8.20 4.49 -8.45
N ALA A 47 -7.52 4.06 -9.53
CA ALA A 47 -7.86 2.83 -10.23
C ALA A 47 -7.67 1.60 -9.29
N PRO A 48 -8.43 0.50 -9.47
CA PRO A 48 -8.38 -0.66 -8.58
C PRO A 48 -6.98 -1.23 -8.36
N ARG A 49 -6.18 -1.30 -9.44
CA ARG A 49 -4.79 -1.77 -9.37
C ARG A 49 -3.91 -0.93 -8.44
N SER A 50 -4.15 0.38 -8.37
CA SER A 50 -3.42 1.26 -7.45
C SER A 50 -3.90 1.06 -6.00
N VAL A 51 -5.18 0.75 -5.80
CA VAL A 51 -5.72 0.39 -4.48
C VAL A 51 -5.14 -0.95 -4.00
N ASP A 52 -4.94 -1.93 -4.88
CA ASP A 52 -4.24 -3.19 -4.54
C ASP A 52 -2.82 -2.97 -4.04
N VAL A 53 -2.07 -2.10 -4.71
CA VAL A 53 -0.70 -1.73 -4.28
C VAL A 53 -0.74 -1.01 -2.93
N ALA A 54 -1.72 -0.11 -2.72
CA ALA A 54 -1.91 0.57 -1.46
C ALA A 54 -2.27 -0.42 -0.33
N ASP A 55 -3.15 -1.38 -0.59
CA ASP A 55 -3.51 -2.45 0.36
C ASP A 55 -2.29 -3.25 0.80
N GLY A 56 -1.48 -3.73 -0.16
CA GLY A 56 -0.24 -4.46 0.15
C GLY A 56 0.74 -3.62 0.97
N THR A 57 0.89 -2.34 0.62
CA THR A 57 1.79 -1.41 1.33
C THR A 57 1.31 -1.15 2.76
N LEU A 58 0.01 -0.92 2.96
CA LEU A 58 -0.54 -0.69 4.30
C LEU A 58 -0.49 -1.95 5.17
N ARG A 59 -0.68 -3.14 4.60
CA ARG A 59 -0.50 -4.41 5.35
C ARG A 59 0.95 -4.61 5.78
N GLN A 60 1.92 -4.29 4.92
CA GLN A 60 3.34 -4.35 5.26
C GLN A 60 3.70 -3.35 6.36
N LEU A 61 3.26 -2.10 6.23
CA LEU A 61 3.46 -1.08 7.25
C LEU A 61 2.84 -1.49 8.59
N ALA A 62 1.59 -1.97 8.58
CA ALA A 62 0.90 -2.41 9.79
C ALA A 62 1.69 -3.51 10.50
N ARG A 63 2.17 -4.53 9.79
CA ARG A 63 3.01 -5.58 10.38
C ARG A 63 4.28 -5.02 11.02
N TRP A 64 4.97 -4.14 10.30
CA TRP A 64 6.20 -3.55 10.82
C TRP A 64 5.94 -2.73 12.08
N LEU A 65 4.89 -1.91 12.10
CA LEU A 65 4.48 -1.14 13.27
C LEU A 65 4.18 -2.05 14.45
N THR A 66 3.46 -3.15 14.24
CA THR A 66 3.05 -4.07 15.31
C THR A 66 4.19 -4.90 15.86
N ASP A 67 5.22 -5.16 15.06
CA ASP A 67 6.37 -5.97 15.46
C ASP A 67 7.48 -5.11 16.11
N THR A 68 7.60 -3.85 15.70
CA THR A 68 8.79 -3.02 16.00
C THR A 68 8.49 -1.84 16.93
N THR A 69 7.23 -1.42 17.04
CA THR A 69 6.85 -0.20 17.76
C THR A 69 5.77 -0.44 18.81
N ALA A 70 5.56 0.53 19.69
CA ALA A 70 4.43 0.54 20.64
C ALA A 70 3.19 1.28 20.09
N VAL A 71 3.19 1.67 18.81
CA VAL A 71 2.09 2.42 18.20
C VAL A 71 0.84 1.55 18.11
N THR A 72 -0.27 2.04 18.65
CA THR A 72 -1.56 1.32 18.64
C THR A 72 -2.61 1.97 17.75
N THR A 73 -2.39 3.22 17.35
CA THR A 73 -3.30 4.00 16.50
C THR A 73 -2.56 4.70 15.38
N VAL A 74 -3.25 5.02 14.27
CA VAL A 74 -2.64 5.78 13.16
C VAL A 74 -2.22 7.19 13.58
N ALA A 75 -2.90 7.78 14.58
CA ALA A 75 -2.61 9.12 15.06
C ALA A 75 -1.29 9.20 15.84
N ASP A 76 -0.85 8.07 16.41
CA ASP A 76 0.40 8.01 17.18
C ASP A 76 1.63 7.78 16.29
N ILE A 77 1.44 7.56 14.97
CA ILE A 77 2.54 7.36 14.03
C ILE A 77 3.34 8.67 13.93
N GLY A 78 4.56 8.64 14.47
CA GLY A 78 5.49 9.74 14.44
C GLY A 78 6.35 9.76 13.18
N ARG A 79 7.13 10.82 13.03
CA ARG A 79 8.13 10.93 11.95
C ARG A 79 9.21 9.85 12.07
N SER A 80 9.68 9.57 13.29
CA SER A 80 10.70 8.55 13.57
C SER A 80 10.26 7.17 13.09
N ASP A 81 9.01 6.78 13.36
CA ASP A 81 8.47 5.48 12.94
C ASP A 81 8.49 5.35 11.41
N ILE A 82 8.16 6.42 10.69
CA ILE A 82 8.18 6.44 9.22
C ILE A 82 9.61 6.40 8.67
N GLU A 83 10.57 7.06 9.32
CA GLU A 83 11.97 7.03 8.92
C GLU A 83 12.58 5.64 9.13
N ASP A 84 12.33 5.03 10.28
CA ASP A 84 12.77 3.66 10.61
C ASP A 84 12.12 2.63 9.69
N TYR A 85 10.82 2.79 9.39
CA TYR A 85 10.13 1.95 8.40
C TYR A 85 10.81 2.00 7.04
N LYS A 86 11.22 3.19 6.56
CA LYS A 86 11.90 3.32 5.27
C LYS A 86 13.27 2.64 5.28
N VAL A 87 14.03 2.76 6.37
CA VAL A 87 15.32 2.07 6.54
C VAL A 87 15.12 0.57 6.51
N TRP A 88 14.15 0.06 7.27
CA TRP A 88 13.79 -1.35 7.29
C TRP A 88 13.33 -1.83 5.89
N LEU A 89 12.49 -1.06 5.21
CA LEU A 89 11.97 -1.39 3.88
C LEU A 89 13.09 -1.50 2.83
N ALA A 90 14.08 -0.61 2.89
CA ALA A 90 15.23 -0.61 2.00
C ALA A 90 16.16 -1.82 2.22
N ALA A 91 16.19 -2.35 3.45
CA ALA A 91 16.95 -3.55 3.78
C ALA A 91 16.28 -4.85 3.31
N GLN A 92 14.98 -4.81 2.97
CA GLN A 92 14.21 -6.01 2.69
C GLN A 92 14.53 -6.59 1.30
N PRO A 93 14.83 -7.89 1.19
CA PRO A 93 15.12 -8.53 -0.09
C PRO A 93 13.87 -8.50 -0.99
N GLY A 94 13.97 -7.82 -2.14
CA GLY A 94 12.88 -7.68 -3.12
C GLY A 94 12.28 -6.27 -3.25
N SER A 95 12.62 -5.32 -2.38
CA SER A 95 12.07 -3.94 -2.41
C SER A 95 12.72 -2.98 -3.41
N LYS A 96 13.61 -3.46 -4.30
CA LYS A 96 14.15 -2.61 -5.37
C LYS A 96 13.04 -2.34 -6.38
N ALA A 97 12.29 -1.26 -6.15
CA ALA A 97 11.47 -0.64 -7.17
C ALA A 97 12.31 -0.59 -8.47
N PRO A 98 11.77 -1.03 -9.62
CA PRO A 98 12.50 -0.87 -10.86
C PRO A 98 12.77 0.63 -11.01
N THR A 99 14.04 1.01 -10.92
CA THR A 99 14.47 2.31 -11.40
C THR A 99 13.96 2.38 -12.83
N LEU A 100 13.08 3.34 -13.12
CA LEU A 100 12.67 3.64 -14.49
C LEU A 100 13.95 3.99 -15.25
N ALA A 101 14.56 2.98 -15.87
CA ALA A 101 15.67 3.16 -16.77
C ALA A 101 15.11 3.96 -17.95
N LYS A 102 15.54 5.22 -18.04
CA LYS A 102 15.26 6.11 -19.16
C LYS A 102 15.60 5.38 -20.45
N ALA A 103 14.59 4.97 -21.22
CA ALA A 103 14.77 4.51 -22.58
C ALA A 103 15.26 5.69 -23.43
N ARG A 104 16.58 5.81 -23.61
CA ARG A 104 17.14 6.63 -24.67
C ARG A 104 17.05 5.79 -25.95
N SER A 105 15.96 5.96 -26.69
CA SER A 105 15.93 5.56 -28.11
C SER A 105 16.94 6.42 -28.85
N GLY A 106 18.12 5.84 -29.09
CA GLY A 106 19.11 6.36 -30.03
C GLY A 106 19.19 5.40 -31.19
N ASN A 107 18.20 5.46 -32.10
CA ASN A 107 18.32 4.80 -33.39
C ASN A 107 19.32 5.59 -34.24
N GLY A 108 20.56 5.14 -34.26
CA GLY A 108 21.48 5.39 -35.36
C GLY A 108 21.26 4.34 -36.43
N CYS A 109 20.86 4.76 -37.63
CA CYS A 109 20.91 3.93 -38.83
C CYS A 109 21.78 4.64 -39.86
N GLY A 110 22.78 3.88 -40.34
CA GLY A 110 23.21 3.78 -41.74
C GLY A 110 23.65 5.03 -42.46
#